data_AF-A0A9C9PK09-F1
#
_entry.id   AF-A0A9C9PK09-F1
#
_cell.length_a   1.000
_cell.length_b   1.000
_cell.length_c   1.000
_cell.angle_alpha   90.00
_cell.angle_beta   90.00
_cell.angle_gamma   90.00
#
_symmetry.space_group_name_H-M   'P 1'
#
loop_
_entity.id
_entity.type
_entity.pdbx_description
1 polymer ?
#
loop_
_entity_poly.entity_id
_entity_poly.type
_entity_poly.pdbx_seq_one_letter_code
_entity_poly.pdbx_strand_id
1 'polypeptide(L)' 'MTLKIDKSLAEVLEWREKSRQDTESMSEEEQIAYIRQKAQNFMRQHDLTFTAIDSSGQKIPYPPHLNDK' A
#
# COMPACT_ATOMS: atom_id res chain seq x y z
N MET A 1 -21.64 26.31 -13.48
CA MET A 1 -20.34 26.54 -12.81
C MET A 1 -19.53 25.25 -12.92
N THR A 2 -18.45 25.26 -13.68
CA THR A 2 -17.61 24.08 -13.89
C THR A 2 -16.67 23.96 -12.70
N LEU A 3 -16.87 22.96 -11.83
CA LEU A 3 -15.95 22.62 -10.75
C LEU A 3 -14.60 22.28 -11.40
N LYS A 4 -13.63 23.21 -11.31
CA LYS A 4 -12.25 22.95 -11.70
C LYS A 4 -11.69 22.00 -10.64
N ILE A 5 -11.84 20.71 -10.88
CA ILE A 5 -11.15 19.69 -10.10
C ILE A 5 -9.65 19.98 -10.24
N ASP A 6 -9.00 20.25 -9.12
CA ASP A 6 -7.56 20.47 -9.07
C ASP A 6 -6.86 19.23 -9.66
N LYS A 7 -5.74 19.39 -10.38
CA LYS A 7 -5.08 18.27 -11.07
C LYS A 7 -4.74 17.14 -10.11
N SER A 8 -4.35 17.50 -8.89
CA SER A 8 -4.09 16.56 -7.80
C SER A 8 -5.33 15.76 -7.37
N LEU A 9 -6.51 16.37 -7.36
CA LEU A 9 -7.76 15.68 -7.03
C LEU A 9 -8.22 14.77 -8.16
N ALA A 10 -8.01 15.15 -9.42
CA ALA A 10 -8.30 14.30 -10.57
C ALA A 10 -7.42 13.03 -10.56
N GLU A 11 -6.11 13.19 -10.32
CA GLU A 11 -5.17 12.06 -10.19
C GLU A 11 -5.56 11.10 -9.06
N VAL A 12 -5.99 11.63 -7.91
CA VAL A 12 -6.45 10.82 -6.77
C VAL A 12 -7.73 10.05 -7.13
N LEU A 13 -8.67 10.67 -7.84
CA LEU A 13 -9.91 10.02 -8.25
C LEU A 13 -9.67 8.93 -9.29
N GLU A 14 -8.79 9.16 -10.26
CA GLU A 14 -8.38 8.15 -11.24
C GLU A 14 -7.68 6.96 -10.56
N TRP A 15 -6.77 7.24 -9.63
CA TRP A 15 -6.10 6.19 -8.87
C TRP A 15 -7.07 5.36 -8.04
N ARG A 16 -8.06 6.01 -7.40
CA ARG A 16 -9.10 5.33 -6.64
C ARG A 16 -9.97 4.44 -7.53
N GLU A 17 -10.39 4.94 -8.68
CA GLU A 17 -11.22 4.18 -9.63
C GLU A 17 -10.50 2.94 -10.14
N LYS A 18 -9.24 3.11 -10.55
CA LYS A 18 -8.39 2.00 -11.00
C LYS A 18 -8.20 0.95 -9.90
N SER A 19 -7.96 1.40 -8.67
CA SER A 19 -7.80 0.49 -7.53
C SER A 19 -9.09 -0.27 -7.20
N ARG A 20 -10.26 0.36 -7.36
CA ARG A 20 -11.56 -0.30 -7.21
C ARG A 20 -11.74 -1.38 -8.28
N GLN A 21 -11.51 -1.06 -9.55
CA GLN A 21 -11.63 -2.01 -10.66
C GLN A 21 -10.68 -3.20 -10.50
N ASP A 22 -9.46 -2.97 -10.01
CA ASP A 22 -8.50 -4.04 -9.76
C ASP A 22 -8.94 -4.98 -8.62
N THR A 23 -9.81 -4.53 -7.71
CA THR A 23 -10.14 -5.24 -6.46
C THR A 23 -11.61 -5.70 -6.36
N GLU A 24 -12.49 -5.25 -7.25
CA GLU A 24 -13.94 -5.50 -7.14
C GLU A 24 -14.33 -6.98 -7.26
N SER A 25 -13.53 -7.78 -7.98
CA SER A 25 -13.74 -9.22 -8.12
C SER A 25 -12.94 -10.05 -7.11
N MET A 26 -12.12 -9.40 -6.27
CA MET A 26 -11.27 -10.08 -5.29
C MET A 26 -12.04 -10.31 -3.98
N SER A 27 -11.81 -11.47 -3.39
CA SER A 27 -12.13 -11.72 -1.98
C SER A 27 -11.31 -10.82 -1.05
N GLU A 28 -11.73 -10.68 0.20
CA GLU A 28 -11.04 -9.85 1.19
C GLU A 28 -9.58 -10.28 1.40
N GLU A 29 -9.30 -11.58 1.39
CA GLU A 29 -7.95 -12.14 1.50
C GLU A 29 -7.08 -11.77 0.29
N GLU A 30 -7.64 -11.84 -0.91
CA GLU A 30 -6.96 -11.43 -2.15
C GLU A 30 -6.71 -9.93 -2.20
N GLN A 31 -7.65 -9.10 -1.71
CA GLN A 31 -7.45 -7.65 -1.59
C GLN A 31 -6.30 -7.33 -0.64
N ILE A 32 -6.23 -8.00 0.52
CA ILE A 32 -5.14 -7.83 1.48
C ILE A 32 -3.79 -8.23 0.85
N ALA A 33 -3.76 -9.35 0.13
CA ALA A 33 -2.55 -9.80 -0.57
C ALA A 33 -2.13 -8.81 -1.67
N TYR A 34 -3.07 -8.31 -2.46
CA TYR A 34 -2.86 -7.31 -3.51
C TYR A 34 -2.26 -6.02 -2.95
N ILE A 35 -2.83 -5.49 -1.87
CA ILE A 35 -2.34 -4.28 -1.19
C ILE A 35 -0.91 -4.50 -0.68
N ARG A 36 -0.64 -5.65 -0.04
CA ARG A 36 0.72 -5.99 0.43
C ARG A 36 1.72 -6.01 -0.72
N GLN A 37 1.37 -6.66 -1.83
CA GLN A 37 2.24 -6.73 -3.01
C GLN A 37 2.51 -5.34 -3.61
N LYS A 38 1.48 -4.49 -3.74
CA LYS A 38 1.63 -3.11 -4.21
C LYS A 38 2.56 -2.30 -3.31
N ALA A 39 2.39 -2.39 -1.99
CA ALA A 39 3.24 -1.72 -1.02
C ALA A 39 4.70 -2.18 -1.14
N GLN A 40 4.94 -3.49 -1.26
CA GLN A 40 6.28 -4.05 -1.46
C GLN A 40 6.95 -3.56 -2.75
N ASN A 41 6.20 -3.53 -3.85
CA ASN A 41 6.73 -3.04 -5.13
C ASN A 41 7.09 -1.55 -5.07
N PHE A 42 6.22 -0.73 -4.48
CA PHE A 42 6.49 0.70 -4.29
C PHE A 42 7.75 0.92 -3.45
N MET A 43 7.87 0.20 -2.33
CA MET A 43 9.04 0.27 -1.47
C MET A 43 10.33 -0.08 -2.23
N ARG A 44 10.33 -1.19 -2.98
CA ARG A 44 11.48 -1.60 -3.79
C ARG A 44 11.85 -0.58 -4.86
N GLN A 45 10.88 0.07 -5.49
CA GLN A 45 11.12 1.10 -6.51
C GLN A 45 11.77 2.36 -5.94
N HIS A 46 11.55 2.63 -4.65
CA HIS A 46 12.00 3.85 -3.98
C HIS A 46 13.12 3.62 -2.95
N ASP A 47 13.70 2.41 -2.91
CA ASP A 47 14.71 2.00 -1.90
C ASP A 47 14.24 2.24 -0.46
N LEU A 48 12.94 2.00 -0.21
CA LEU A 48 12.32 2.13 1.10
C LEU A 48 12.21 0.76 1.77
N THR A 49 12.34 0.75 3.09
CA THR A 49 12.19 -0.46 3.91
C THR A 49 11.10 -0.24 4.94
N PHE A 50 10.18 -1.19 5.06
CA PHE A 50 9.20 -1.18 6.14
C PHE A 50 9.91 -1.55 7.44
N THR A 51 9.95 -0.63 8.40
CA THR A 51 10.44 -0.89 9.75
C THR A 51 9.31 -0.71 10.74
N ALA A 52 9.02 -1.74 11.53
CA ALA A 52 8.19 -1.57 12.71
C ALA A 52 9.05 -0.94 13.83
N ILE A 53 8.39 -0.22 14.73
CA ILE A 53 9.01 0.31 15.94
C ILE A 53 8.42 -0.50 17.09
N ASP A 54 9.27 -1.18 17.86
CA ASP A 54 8.81 -1.93 19.03
C ASP A 54 8.50 -1.00 20.21
N SER A 55 8.02 -1.57 21.32
CA SER A 55 7.67 -0.82 22.54
C SER A 55 8.87 -0.14 23.21
N SER A 56 10.10 -0.52 22.86
CA SER A 56 11.34 0.12 23.32
C SER A 56 11.80 1.27 22.42
N GLY A 57 11.10 1.51 21.30
CA GLY A 57 11.48 2.50 20.30
C GLY A 57 12.51 1.97 19.29
N GLN A 58 12.83 0.68 19.32
CA GLN A 58 13.79 0.09 18.39
C GLN A 58 13.15 -0.20 17.04
N LYS A 59 13.85 0.17 15.97
CA LYS A 59 13.45 -0.16 14.60
C LYS A 59 13.77 -1.62 14.30
N ILE A 60 12.75 -2.39 13.93
CA ILE A 60 12.85 -3.78 13.50
C ILE A 60 12.38 -3.90 12.04
N PRO A 61 13.02 -4.72 11.20
CA PRO A 61 12.55 -4.99 9.85
C PRO A 61 11.14 -5.60 9.87
N TYR A 62 10.27 -5.17 8.96
CA TYR A 62 8.94 -5.74 8.76
C TYR A 62 8.81 -6.35 7.34
N PRO A 63 8.24 -7.56 7.20
CA PRO A 63 7.74 -8.43 8.27
C PRO A 63 8.89 -8.90 9.16
N PRO A 64 8.65 -9.10 10.47
CA PRO A 64 9.65 -9.68 11.34
C PRO A 64 10.04 -11.02 10.74
N HIS A 65 11.35 -11.31 10.67
CA HIS A 65 11.81 -12.65 10.38
C HIS A 65 11.18 -13.58 11.41
N LEU A 66 10.15 -14.31 11.02
CA LEU A 66 9.66 -15.46 11.77
C LEU A 66 10.83 -16.43 11.74
N ASN A 67 11.63 -16.45 12.81
CA ASN A 67 12.45 -17.60 13.07
C ASN A 67 11.49 -18.75 13.33
N ASP A 68 11.22 -19.54 12.28
CA ASP A 68 10.67 -20.89 12.43
C ASP A 68 11.63 -21.65 13.34
N LYS A 69 11.30 -21.73 14.62
CA LYS A 69 11.95 -22.60 15.62
C LYS A 69 11.00 -23.72 16.00
#